data_AF-A0A3E0UGZ7-F1
#
_entry.id   AF-A0A3E0UGZ7-F1
#
_cell.length_a   1.000
_cell.length_b   1.000
_cell.length_c   1.000
_cell.angle_alpha   90.00
_cell.angle_beta   90.00
_cell.angle_gamma   90.00
#
_symmetry.space_group_name_H-M   'P 1'
#
loop_
_entity.id
_entity.type
_entity.pdbx_description
1 polymer ?
#
loop_
_entity_poly.entity_id
_entity_poly.type
_entity_poly.pdbx_seq_one_letter_code
_entity_poly.pdbx_strand_id
1 'polypeptide(L)'
;MKNWTVIAEPVRDEHSGICSYLNYLTAKNHKNHRGITRIIPIHNSVERYINNCISEVTQRNLKRAKSKKGGRNITSYAQSFVFTLPPDIKLSDLQWYQVSKHIFSDLSDYLLVDKEQLLKSSFINLHDQKNQHINLVVNKVINGEVKREIQRKGALKLLKKSFNAAVLKYSNINCLNYVPETQRTKRYSPFYFNENKAEINAKNSADIEIVSGGAENNLPNQTIKKRARRLQC
;
A
#
# COMPACT_ATOMS: atom_id res chain seq x y z
N MET A 1 3.91 -10.03 -11.43
CA MET A 1 4.38 -8.63 -11.51
C MET A 1 5.15 -8.32 -10.23
N LYS A 2 6.45 -8.05 -10.34
CA LYS A 2 7.31 -7.65 -9.23
C LYS A 2 6.95 -6.23 -8.80
N ASN A 3 6.86 -5.98 -7.50
CA ASN A 3 6.47 -4.68 -6.94
C ASN A 3 7.23 -4.44 -5.63
N TRP A 4 7.33 -3.17 -5.26
CA TRP A 4 7.66 -2.80 -3.89
C TRP A 4 6.55 -3.23 -2.92
N THR A 5 6.91 -3.33 -1.63
CA THR A 5 5.96 -3.80 -0.61
C THR A 5 4.94 -2.72 -0.31
N VAL A 6 3.67 -3.08 -0.47
CA VAL A 6 2.52 -2.28 0.01
C VAL A 6 1.62 -3.20 0.82
N ILE A 7 1.38 -2.82 2.08
CA ILE A 7 0.51 -3.52 3.02
C ILE A 7 -0.70 -2.63 3.28
N ALA A 8 -1.89 -3.23 3.36
CA ALA A 8 -3.13 -2.52 3.64
C ALA A 8 -3.85 -3.15 4.82
N GLU A 9 -4.18 -2.36 5.85
CA GLU A 9 -4.86 -2.85 7.04
C GLU A 9 -6.00 -1.89 7.47
N PRO A 10 -7.17 -2.41 7.87
CA PRO A 10 -8.18 -1.56 8.48
C PRO A 10 -7.74 -1.15 9.88
N VAL A 11 -7.86 0.13 10.22
CA VAL A 11 -7.65 0.60 11.60
C VAL A 11 -8.92 0.29 12.39
N ARG A 12 -8.88 -0.76 13.21
CA ARG A 12 -10.02 -1.30 13.99
C ARG A 12 -10.26 -0.48 15.25
N ASP A 13 -11.21 -0.91 16.06
CA ASP A 13 -11.52 -0.35 17.39
C ASP A 13 -11.95 1.12 17.36
N GLU A 14 -12.63 1.50 16.28
CA GLU A 14 -13.36 2.77 16.15
C GLU A 14 -12.48 4.00 16.46
N HIS A 15 -12.94 4.88 17.34
CA HIS A 15 -12.23 6.10 17.74
C HIS A 15 -10.98 5.76 18.57
N SER A 16 -11.06 4.80 19.49
CA SER A 16 -9.94 4.40 20.33
C SER A 16 -8.77 3.86 19.51
N GLY A 17 -9.06 3.05 18.49
CA GLY A 17 -8.04 2.48 17.62
C GLY A 17 -7.38 3.50 16.71
N ILE A 18 -8.13 4.45 16.14
CA ILE A 18 -7.51 5.51 15.32
C ILE A 18 -6.61 6.43 16.15
N CYS A 19 -7.04 6.80 17.37
CA CYS A 19 -6.23 7.57 18.31
C CYS A 19 -4.94 6.84 18.67
N SER A 20 -5.06 5.57 19.08
CA SER A 20 -3.91 4.75 19.48
C SER A 20 -2.92 4.55 18.32
N TYR A 21 -3.44 4.26 17.13
CA TYR A 21 -2.61 4.01 15.95
C TYR A 21 -1.84 5.26 15.50
N LEU A 22 -2.47 6.42 15.43
CA LEU A 22 -1.79 7.66 15.00
C LEU A 22 -0.82 8.20 16.06
N ASN A 23 -1.16 8.06 17.35
CA ASN A 23 -0.24 8.36 18.43
C ASN A 23 1.00 7.47 18.35
N TYR A 24 0.83 6.16 18.09
CA TYR A 24 1.95 5.27 17.82
C TYR A 24 2.80 5.78 16.65
N LEU A 25 2.19 6.08 15.50
CA LEU A 25 2.91 6.52 14.30
C LEU A 25 3.76 7.77 14.51
N THR A 26 3.47 8.60 15.52
CA THR A 26 4.21 9.84 15.81
C THR A 26 5.01 9.78 17.11
N ALA A 27 4.90 8.70 17.89
CA ALA A 27 5.58 8.56 19.18
C ALA A 27 7.08 8.26 19.01
N LYS A 28 7.91 9.31 19.05
CA LYS A 28 9.38 9.22 18.98
C LYS A 28 9.99 8.36 20.10
N ASN A 29 9.38 8.35 21.27
CA ASN A 29 9.88 7.64 22.46
C ASN A 29 9.37 6.20 22.58
N HIS A 30 8.54 5.72 21.65
CA HIS A 30 8.06 4.34 21.67
C HIS A 30 9.24 3.37 21.48
N LYS A 31 9.18 2.19 22.12
CA LYS A 31 10.27 1.18 22.07
C LYS A 31 10.71 0.81 20.64
N ASN A 32 9.79 0.85 19.67
CA ASN A 32 10.05 0.54 18.26
C ASN A 32 10.59 1.74 17.45
N HIS A 33 10.64 2.95 18.02
CA HIS A 33 11.07 4.16 17.32
C HIS A 33 12.30 4.80 17.97
N ARG A 34 12.41 4.70 19.31
CA ARG A 34 13.43 5.37 20.11
C ARG A 34 14.82 4.95 19.66
N GLY A 35 15.60 5.92 19.16
CA GLY A 35 16.98 5.73 18.73
C GLY A 35 17.16 5.04 17.37
N ILE A 36 16.08 4.64 16.69
CA ILE A 36 16.14 3.86 15.44
C ILE A 36 15.29 4.41 14.30
N THR A 37 14.31 5.27 14.59
CA THR A 37 13.38 5.80 13.58
C THR A 37 13.33 7.32 13.64
N ARG A 38 13.68 7.96 12.53
CA ARG A 38 13.41 9.39 12.29
C ARG A 38 12.00 9.51 11.71
N ILE A 39 11.08 10.09 12.48
CA ILE A 39 9.68 10.28 12.07
C ILE A 39 9.53 11.68 11.48
N ILE A 40 9.10 11.75 10.22
CA ILE A 40 8.93 13.00 9.47
C ILE A 40 7.46 13.14 9.06
N PRO A 41 6.74 14.18 9.53
CA PRO A 41 5.39 14.45 9.04
C PRO A 41 5.45 14.88 7.57
N ILE A 42 4.62 14.26 6.73
CA ILE A 42 4.48 14.63 5.32
C ILE A 42 3.20 15.43 5.12
N HIS A 43 2.09 14.98 5.71
CA HIS A 43 0.80 15.63 5.56
C HIS A 43 -0.12 15.40 6.76
N ASN A 44 -0.79 16.48 7.16
CA ASN A 44 -1.76 16.58 8.24
C ASN A 44 -1.15 16.36 9.65
N SER A 45 -1.76 16.99 10.67
CA SER A 45 -1.44 16.70 12.06
C SER A 45 -2.33 15.57 12.57
N VAL A 46 -1.85 14.80 13.55
CA VAL A 46 -2.61 13.72 14.19
C VAL A 46 -3.94 14.23 14.74
N GLU A 47 -3.90 15.34 15.46
CA GLU A 47 -5.09 15.96 16.06
C GLU A 47 -6.13 16.35 15.00
N ARG A 48 -5.72 17.10 13.98
CA ARG A 48 -6.63 17.55 12.91
C ARG A 48 -7.23 16.37 12.16
N TYR A 49 -6.42 15.36 11.87
CA TYR A 49 -6.89 14.15 11.21
C TYR A 49 -7.90 13.37 12.08
N ILE A 50 -7.60 13.13 13.36
CA ILE A 50 -8.50 12.41 14.29
C ILE A 50 -9.83 13.13 14.39
N ASN A 51 -9.82 14.44 14.62
CA ASN A 51 -11.03 15.24 14.76
C ASN A 51 -11.89 15.15 13.49
N ASN A 52 -11.27 15.26 12.31
CA ASN A 52 -11.97 15.10 11.04
C ASN A 52 -12.56 13.68 10.86
N CYS A 53 -11.77 12.65 11.15
CA CYS A 53 -12.16 11.24 11.01
C CYS A 53 -13.37 10.91 11.90
N ILE A 54 -13.29 11.26 13.18
CA ILE A 54 -14.36 11.02 14.15
C ILE A 54 -15.61 11.83 13.80
N SER A 55 -15.44 13.09 13.39
CA SER A 55 -16.54 13.96 12.98
C SER A 55 -17.32 13.37 11.79
N GLU A 56 -16.63 12.96 10.72
CA GLU A 56 -17.24 12.36 9.52
C GLU A 56 -18.05 11.09 9.85
N VAL A 57 -17.48 10.19 10.66
CA VAL A 57 -18.15 8.96 11.08
C VAL A 57 -19.36 9.27 11.96
N THR A 58 -19.22 10.20 12.90
CA THR A 58 -20.29 10.62 13.81
C THR A 58 -21.44 11.26 13.05
N GLN A 59 -21.16 12.20 12.15
CA GLN A 59 -22.18 12.85 11.32
C GLN A 59 -22.94 11.85 10.47
N ARG A 60 -22.23 10.88 9.87
CA ARG A 60 -22.86 9.79 9.14
C ARG A 60 -23.80 8.97 10.02
N ASN A 61 -23.34 8.56 11.21
CA ASN A 61 -24.13 7.77 12.13
C ASN A 61 -25.39 8.54 12.57
N LEU A 62 -25.23 9.83 12.88
CA LEU A 62 -26.34 10.72 13.21
C LEU A 62 -27.35 10.82 12.06
N LYS A 63 -26.89 11.01 10.82
CA LYS A 63 -27.76 11.04 9.63
C LYS A 63 -28.55 9.74 9.47
N ARG A 64 -27.90 8.58 9.66
CA ARG A 64 -28.56 7.26 9.58
C ARG A 64 -29.60 7.09 10.69
N ALA A 65 -29.27 7.47 11.92
CA ALA A 65 -30.18 7.41 13.06
C ALA A 65 -31.42 8.29 12.83
N LYS A 66 -31.23 9.55 12.39
CA LYS A 66 -32.32 10.46 12.02
C LYS A 66 -33.21 9.90 10.91
N SER A 67 -32.61 9.25 9.91
CA SER A 67 -33.36 8.59 8.82
C SER A 67 -33.93 7.22 9.21
N LYS A 68 -33.87 6.80 10.49
CA LYS A 68 -34.29 5.48 10.98
C LYS A 68 -33.71 4.30 10.18
N LYS A 69 -32.54 4.50 9.55
CA LYS A 69 -31.84 3.46 8.77
C LYS A 69 -30.98 2.62 9.72
N GLY A 70 -31.46 1.43 10.05
CA GLY A 70 -30.70 0.43 10.82
C GLY A 70 -29.46 -0.11 10.10
N GLY A 71 -28.74 -1.03 10.76
CA GLY A 71 -27.59 -1.77 10.21
C GLY A 71 -26.29 -1.55 10.95
N ARG A 72 -25.33 -2.47 10.79
CA ARG A 72 -24.07 -2.54 11.56
C ARG A 72 -23.27 -1.22 11.53
N ASN A 73 -22.73 -0.86 12.69
CA ASN A 73 -21.81 0.27 12.84
C ASN A 73 -20.47 -0.01 12.13
N ILE A 74 -19.80 1.07 11.73
CA ILE A 74 -18.47 1.01 11.13
C ILE A 74 -17.48 0.80 12.28
N THR A 75 -16.90 -0.40 12.38
CA THR A 75 -15.95 -0.72 13.47
C THR A 75 -14.50 -0.34 13.17
N SER A 76 -14.22 0.11 11.94
CA SER A 76 -12.91 0.62 11.53
C SER A 76 -13.08 1.95 10.84
N TYR A 77 -12.51 3.01 11.38
CA TYR A 77 -12.77 4.37 10.92
C TYR A 77 -11.87 4.77 9.73
N ALA A 78 -10.71 4.11 9.60
CA ALA A 78 -9.75 4.39 8.54
C ALA A 78 -9.16 3.11 7.93
N GLN A 79 -8.55 3.27 6.77
CA GLN A 79 -7.71 2.27 6.11
C GLN A 79 -6.28 2.77 6.12
N SER A 80 -5.34 1.99 6.66
CA SER A 80 -3.91 2.26 6.60
C SER A 80 -3.28 1.54 5.41
N PHE A 81 -2.27 2.18 4.84
CA PHE A 81 -1.38 1.65 3.83
C PHE A 81 0.06 1.95 4.23
N VAL A 82 0.92 0.94 4.18
CA VAL A 82 2.34 1.06 4.44
C VAL A 82 3.10 0.73 3.17
N PHE A 83 3.90 1.68 2.70
CA PHE A 83 4.71 1.56 1.49
C PHE A 83 6.17 1.48 1.88
N THR A 84 6.81 0.33 1.65
CA THR A 84 8.14 0.04 2.20
C THR A 84 9.14 -0.24 1.09
N LEU A 85 10.32 0.36 1.23
CA LEU A 85 11.50 0.02 0.44
C LEU A 85 12.43 -0.91 1.22
N PRO A 86 13.16 -1.79 0.51
CA PRO A 86 14.26 -2.58 1.05
C PRO A 86 15.34 -1.75 1.80
N PRO A 87 16.14 -2.38 2.69
CA PRO A 87 17.14 -1.66 3.48
C PRO A 87 18.22 -0.94 2.67
N ASP A 88 18.60 -1.53 1.55
CA ASP A 88 19.62 -1.06 0.60
C ASP A 88 19.14 0.10 -0.28
N ILE A 89 17.83 0.35 -0.32
CA ILE A 89 17.23 1.42 -1.10
C ILE A 89 16.84 2.57 -0.16
N LYS A 90 17.49 3.72 -0.36
CA LYS A 90 17.23 4.95 0.38
C LYS A 90 16.80 6.06 -0.57
N LEU A 91 15.70 6.71 -0.22
CA LEU A 91 15.25 7.93 -0.86
C LEU A 91 15.43 9.10 0.10
N SER A 92 15.66 10.28 -0.47
CA SER A 92 15.64 11.54 0.26
C SER A 92 14.22 11.93 0.67
N ASP A 93 14.12 12.84 1.64
CA ASP A 93 12.84 13.36 2.13
C ASP A 93 12.02 14.00 0.99
N LEU A 94 12.68 14.70 0.05
CA LEU A 94 12.05 15.29 -1.14
C LEU A 94 11.47 14.23 -2.08
N GLN A 95 12.22 13.15 -2.33
CA GLN A 95 11.74 12.04 -3.16
C GLN A 95 10.54 11.35 -2.52
N TRP A 96 10.56 11.13 -1.20
CA TRP A 96 9.41 10.58 -0.48
C TRP A 96 8.19 11.49 -0.54
N TYR A 97 8.38 12.81 -0.46
CA TYR A 97 7.31 13.78 -0.67
C TYR A 97 6.70 13.68 -2.07
N GLN A 98 7.54 13.62 -3.12
CA GLN A 98 7.09 13.48 -4.51
C GLN A 98 6.37 12.14 -4.76
N VAL A 99 6.91 11.05 -4.21
CA VAL A 99 6.29 9.72 -4.25
C VAL A 99 4.92 9.74 -3.59
N SER A 100 4.83 10.33 -2.39
CA SER A 100 3.56 10.45 -1.65
C SER A 100 2.53 11.25 -2.45
N LYS A 101 2.92 12.38 -3.05
CA LYS A 101 2.04 13.21 -3.89
C LYS A 101 1.50 12.45 -5.11
N HIS A 102 2.33 11.63 -5.74
CA HIS A 102 1.93 10.81 -6.89
C HIS A 102 0.91 9.74 -6.48
N ILE A 103 1.25 8.95 -5.46
CA ILE A 103 0.36 7.91 -4.92
C ILE A 103 -0.99 8.50 -4.52
N PHE A 104 -0.94 9.67 -3.88
CA PHE A 104 -2.12 10.37 -3.44
C PHE A 104 -3.01 10.83 -4.62
N SER A 105 -2.41 11.36 -5.69
CA SER A 105 -3.15 11.74 -6.90
C SER A 105 -3.88 10.55 -7.50
N ASP A 106 -3.18 9.43 -7.70
CA ASP A 106 -3.77 8.22 -8.29
C ASP A 106 -4.90 7.66 -7.41
N LEU A 107 -4.74 7.72 -6.08
CA LEU A 107 -5.78 7.30 -5.15
C LEU A 107 -7.01 8.20 -5.22
N SER A 108 -6.83 9.52 -5.36
CA SER A 108 -7.91 10.49 -5.54
C SER A 108 -8.76 10.16 -6.77
N ASP A 109 -8.07 9.93 -7.89
CA ASP A 109 -8.71 9.61 -9.17
C ASP A 109 -9.45 8.27 -9.09
N TYR A 110 -8.87 7.27 -8.42
CA TYR A 110 -9.52 5.97 -8.22
C TYR A 110 -10.76 6.01 -7.33
N LEU A 111 -10.73 6.83 -6.27
CA LEU A 111 -11.84 6.96 -5.34
C LEU A 111 -12.93 7.90 -5.85
N LEU A 112 -12.68 8.63 -6.94
CA LEU A 112 -13.53 9.70 -7.46
C LEU A 112 -13.82 10.74 -6.36
N VAL A 113 -12.77 11.10 -5.61
CA VAL A 113 -12.82 12.11 -4.54
C VAL A 113 -11.91 13.26 -4.97
N ASP A 114 -12.38 14.48 -4.76
CA ASP A 114 -11.57 15.67 -4.98
C ASP A 114 -10.28 15.65 -4.12
N LYS A 115 -9.17 16.16 -4.67
CA LYS A 115 -7.86 16.09 -4.03
C LYS A 115 -7.85 16.85 -2.70
N GLU A 116 -8.48 18.01 -2.62
CA GLU A 116 -8.55 18.80 -1.38
C GLU A 116 -9.33 18.03 -0.31
N GLN A 117 -10.45 17.41 -0.69
CA GLN A 117 -11.25 16.62 0.23
C GLN A 117 -10.53 15.37 0.72
N LEU A 118 -9.83 14.67 -0.19
CA LEU A 118 -9.02 13.52 0.20
C LEU A 118 -7.88 13.96 1.14
N LEU A 119 -7.31 15.17 0.95
CA LEU A 119 -6.20 15.65 1.77
C LEU A 119 -6.68 15.88 3.20
N LYS A 120 -7.85 16.50 3.38
CA LYS A 120 -8.49 16.64 4.70
C LYS A 120 -8.73 15.28 5.36
N SER A 121 -9.00 14.26 4.56
CA SER A 121 -9.34 12.90 4.98
C SER A 121 -8.15 11.94 5.06
N SER A 122 -6.91 12.45 5.00
CA SER A 122 -5.69 11.64 4.98
C SER A 122 -4.62 12.15 5.93
N PHE A 123 -3.80 11.24 6.44
CA PHE A 123 -2.59 11.50 7.23
C PHE A 123 -1.41 10.76 6.61
N ILE A 124 -0.26 11.42 6.51
CA ILE A 124 0.96 10.82 5.94
C ILE A 124 2.17 11.16 6.80
N ASN A 125 2.96 10.15 7.15
CA ASN A 125 4.31 10.34 7.68
C ASN A 125 5.31 9.38 7.05
N LEU A 126 6.58 9.76 7.11
CA LEU A 126 7.72 8.92 6.78
C LEU A 126 8.36 8.42 8.08
N HIS A 127 8.59 7.13 8.13
CA HIS A 127 9.45 6.47 9.11
C HIS A 127 10.76 6.13 8.42
N ASP A 128 11.76 6.96 8.65
CA ASP A 128 13.12 6.74 8.17
C ASP A 128 13.90 5.92 9.20
N GLN A 129 13.93 4.62 8.95
CA GLN A 129 14.63 3.60 9.73
C GLN A 129 15.35 2.64 8.77
N LYS A 130 15.82 1.47 9.25
CA LYS A 130 16.50 0.47 8.40
C LYS A 130 15.75 0.23 7.08
N ASN A 131 14.45 -0.04 7.14
CA ASN A 131 13.56 -0.06 5.97
C ASN A 131 12.73 1.23 5.96
N GLN A 132 13.03 2.14 5.02
CA GLN A 132 12.25 3.36 4.87
C GLN A 132 10.84 3.03 4.42
N HIS A 133 9.86 3.65 5.07
CA HIS A 133 8.48 3.48 4.68
C HIS A 133 7.62 4.69 4.99
N ILE A 134 6.62 4.94 4.15
CA ILE A 134 5.57 5.91 4.43
C ILE A 134 4.33 5.19 4.95
N ASN A 135 3.68 5.78 5.94
CA ASN A 135 2.35 5.38 6.39
C ASN A 135 1.35 6.39 5.84
N LEU A 136 0.38 5.89 5.08
CA LEU A 136 -0.78 6.63 4.59
C LEU A 136 -2.01 6.11 5.31
N VAL A 137 -2.74 6.97 6.00
CA VAL A 137 -3.98 6.62 6.68
C VAL A 137 -5.11 7.45 6.09
N VAL A 138 -6.15 6.81 5.60
CA VAL A 138 -7.26 7.47 4.89
C VAL A 138 -8.59 7.11 5.54
N ASN A 139 -9.44 8.11 5.78
CA ASN A 139 -10.77 7.89 6.34
C ASN A 139 -11.59 6.96 5.45
N LYS A 140 -12.38 6.08 6.07
CA LYS A 140 -13.36 5.25 5.35
C LYS A 140 -14.66 5.99 5.08
N VAL A 141 -14.92 7.06 5.83
CA VAL A 141 -16.05 7.96 5.60
C VAL A 141 -15.48 9.30 5.12
N ILE A 142 -15.94 9.74 3.94
CA ILE A 142 -15.54 11.01 3.32
C ILE A 142 -16.81 11.67 2.81
N ASN A 143 -17.08 12.92 3.20
CA ASN A 143 -18.32 13.64 2.87
C ASN A 143 -19.58 12.86 3.25
N GLY A 144 -19.57 12.21 4.42
CA GLY A 144 -20.68 11.39 4.92
C GLY A 144 -20.90 10.06 4.18
N GLU A 145 -20.11 9.75 3.16
CA GLU A 145 -20.19 8.52 2.38
C GLU A 145 -19.12 7.51 2.77
N VAL A 146 -19.50 6.22 2.82
CA VAL A 146 -18.52 5.15 3.04
C VAL A 146 -17.83 4.84 1.72
N LYS A 147 -16.54 5.10 1.65
CA LYS A 147 -15.68 4.70 0.53
C LYS A 147 -15.28 3.24 0.73
N ARG A 148 -16.05 2.31 0.16
CA ARG A 148 -15.79 0.86 0.27
C ARG A 148 -14.61 0.45 -0.61
N GLU A 149 -14.40 1.19 -1.68
CA GLU A 149 -13.42 1.01 -2.74
C GLU A 149 -12.01 0.98 -2.18
N ILE A 150 -11.72 1.83 -1.19
CA ILE A 150 -10.41 1.88 -0.52
C ILE A 150 -10.04 0.58 0.19
N GLN A 151 -11.02 -0.24 0.58
CA GLN A 151 -10.81 -1.50 1.28
C GLN A 151 -10.70 -2.69 0.33
N ARG A 152 -11.06 -2.50 -0.95
CA ARG A 152 -11.05 -3.58 -1.93
C ARG A 152 -9.63 -3.83 -2.44
N LYS A 153 -9.41 -5.05 -2.92
CA LYS A 153 -8.14 -5.46 -3.56
C LYS A 153 -7.75 -4.55 -4.75
N GLY A 154 -8.73 -3.89 -5.38
CA GLY A 154 -8.51 -2.92 -6.44
C GLY A 154 -7.63 -1.74 -6.00
N ALA A 155 -7.93 -1.13 -4.84
CA ALA A 155 -7.11 -0.06 -4.28
C ALA A 155 -5.68 -0.53 -4.01
N LEU A 156 -5.49 -1.70 -3.39
CA LEU A 156 -4.15 -2.24 -3.15
C LEU A 156 -3.38 -2.50 -4.46
N LYS A 157 -4.05 -3.02 -5.50
CA LYS A 157 -3.43 -3.25 -6.81
C LYS A 157 -3.01 -1.95 -7.49
N LEU A 158 -3.85 -0.91 -7.40
CA LEU A 158 -3.54 0.44 -7.88
C LEU A 158 -2.32 0.99 -7.14
N LEU A 159 -2.36 1.00 -5.81
CA LEU A 159 -1.32 1.60 -4.97
C LEU A 159 0.04 0.92 -5.18
N LYS A 160 0.07 -0.40 -5.41
CA LYS A 160 1.32 -1.10 -5.79
C LYS A 160 1.88 -0.61 -7.13
N LYS A 161 1.03 -0.44 -8.14
CA LYS A 161 1.45 0.10 -9.45
C LYS A 161 1.93 1.53 -9.34
N SER A 162 1.15 2.37 -8.66
CA SER A 162 1.46 3.77 -8.42
C SER A 162 2.79 3.92 -7.68
N PHE A 163 3.01 3.14 -6.62
CA PHE A 163 4.26 3.18 -5.87
C PHE A 163 5.48 2.77 -6.72
N ASN A 164 5.38 1.70 -7.51
CA ASN A 164 6.46 1.33 -8.44
C ASN A 164 6.78 2.46 -9.43
N ALA A 165 5.73 3.03 -10.05
CA ALA A 165 5.88 4.09 -11.04
C ALA A 165 6.48 5.37 -10.42
N ALA A 166 6.04 5.73 -9.21
CA ALA A 166 6.53 6.89 -8.49
C ALA A 166 7.99 6.74 -8.08
N VAL A 167 8.38 5.58 -7.52
CA VAL A 167 9.78 5.31 -7.16
C VAL A 167 10.67 5.37 -8.40
N LEU A 168 10.29 4.71 -9.50
CA LEU A 168 11.04 4.79 -10.75
C LEU A 168 11.17 6.23 -11.24
N LYS A 169 10.07 7.00 -11.26
CA LYS A 169 10.05 8.36 -11.76
C LYS A 169 10.93 9.33 -10.96
N TYR A 170 10.91 9.25 -9.63
CA TYR A 170 11.57 10.25 -8.78
C TYR A 170 12.94 9.81 -8.23
N SER A 171 13.30 8.55 -8.42
CA SER A 171 14.61 8.02 -7.96
C SER A 171 15.39 7.25 -9.01
N ASN A 172 14.79 6.98 -10.17
CA ASN A 172 15.34 6.11 -11.21
C ASN A 172 15.62 4.67 -10.73
N ILE A 173 14.97 4.23 -9.65
CA ILE A 173 15.12 2.89 -9.09
C ILE A 173 13.99 1.99 -9.58
N ASN A 174 14.33 0.95 -10.32
CA ASN A 174 13.37 0.00 -10.87
C ASN A 174 13.23 -1.25 -10.00
N CYS A 175 12.00 -1.56 -9.57
CA CYS A 175 11.70 -2.78 -8.82
C CYS A 175 12.06 -4.07 -9.58
N LEU A 176 12.11 -4.03 -10.91
CA LEU A 176 12.51 -5.17 -11.73
C LEU A 176 13.96 -5.59 -11.48
N ASN A 177 14.84 -4.63 -11.16
CA ASN A 177 16.27 -4.85 -10.99
C ASN A 177 16.64 -5.27 -9.57
N TYR A 178 15.73 -5.14 -8.60
CA TYR A 178 16.02 -5.41 -7.20
C TYR A 178 16.09 -6.92 -6.90
N VAL A 179 17.21 -7.41 -6.37
CA VAL A 179 17.35 -8.80 -5.94
C VAL A 179 17.21 -8.87 -4.41
N PRO A 180 16.18 -9.53 -3.87
CA PRO A 180 15.99 -9.60 -2.43
C PRO A 180 17.07 -10.45 -1.76
N GLU A 181 17.54 -10.04 -0.58
CA GLU A 181 18.47 -10.81 0.25
C GLU A 181 17.96 -12.22 0.60
N THR A 182 16.64 -12.39 0.61
CA THR A 182 16.00 -13.68 0.83
C THR A 182 15.05 -13.99 -0.31
N GLN A 183 15.36 -15.04 -1.06
CA GLN A 183 14.50 -15.58 -2.10
C GLN A 183 13.69 -16.67 -1.43
N ARG A 184 12.54 -16.33 -0.83
CA ARG A 184 11.63 -17.31 -0.23
C ARG A 184 10.41 -17.50 -1.09
N THR A 185 10.13 -18.73 -1.48
CA THR A 185 8.87 -19.10 -2.17
C THR A 185 7.69 -19.27 -1.19
N LYS A 186 7.98 -19.59 0.07
CA LYS A 186 6.99 -19.82 1.14
C LYS A 186 7.29 -18.98 2.38
N ARG A 187 6.24 -18.72 3.16
CA ARG A 187 6.38 -18.06 4.47
C ARG A 187 6.79 -19.10 5.51
N TYR A 188 7.89 -18.83 6.19
CA TYR A 188 8.39 -19.65 7.29
C TYR A 188 8.27 -18.89 8.61
N SER A 189 8.19 -19.62 9.73
CA SER A 189 8.34 -18.98 11.04
C SER A 189 9.73 -18.31 11.12
N PRO A 190 9.88 -17.20 11.87
CA PRO A 190 11.17 -16.51 11.97
C PRO A 190 12.30 -17.42 12.45
N PHE A 191 12.02 -18.26 13.44
CA PHE A 191 12.97 -19.23 14.00
C PHE A 191 13.45 -20.22 12.93
N TYR A 192 12.51 -20.96 12.30
CA TYR A 192 12.84 -21.94 11.27
C TYR A 192 13.60 -21.32 10.10
N PHE A 193 13.21 -20.11 9.68
CA PHE A 193 13.94 -19.44 8.60
C PHE A 193 15.38 -19.11 8.99
N ASN A 194 15.61 -18.59 10.19
CA ASN A 194 16.94 -18.17 10.58
C ASN A 194 17.89 -19.37 10.65
N GLU A 195 17.41 -20.51 11.12
CA GLU A 195 18.18 -21.77 11.14
C GLU A 195 18.44 -22.30 9.73
N ASN A 196 17.47 -22.21 8.82
CA ASN A 196 17.52 -22.85 7.51
C ASN A 196 17.77 -21.85 6.35
N LYS A 197 18.28 -20.65 6.65
CA LYS A 197 18.35 -19.53 5.68
C LYS A 197 19.14 -19.88 4.43
N ALA A 198 20.31 -20.51 4.60
CA ALA A 198 21.19 -20.88 3.49
C ALA A 198 20.53 -21.90 2.56
N GLU A 199 19.92 -22.95 3.12
CA GLU A 199 19.24 -23.99 2.35
C GLU A 199 18.00 -23.45 1.61
N ILE A 200 17.19 -22.63 2.29
CA ILE A 200 15.98 -22.05 1.70
C ILE A 200 16.36 -21.13 0.54
N ASN A 201 17.39 -20.30 0.71
CA ASN A 201 17.86 -19.43 -0.36
C ASN A 201 18.43 -20.25 -1.54
N ALA A 202 19.24 -21.28 -1.26
CA ALA A 202 19.83 -22.13 -2.30
C ALA A 202 18.76 -22.87 -3.14
N LYS A 203 17.76 -23.48 -2.49
CA LYS A 203 16.66 -24.17 -3.18
C LYS A 203 15.87 -23.23 -4.08
N ASN A 204 15.53 -22.04 -3.57
CA ASN A 204 14.70 -21.11 -4.33
C ASN A 204 15.46 -20.43 -5.48
N SER A 205 16.78 -20.25 -5.37
CA SER A 205 17.59 -19.78 -6.51
C SER A 205 17.64 -20.83 -7.63
N ALA A 206 17.77 -22.11 -7.29
CA ALA A 206 17.71 -23.20 -8.28
C ALA A 206 16.33 -23.30 -8.97
N ASP A 207 15.24 -23.15 -8.21
CA ASP A 207 13.88 -23.12 -8.77
C ASP A 207 13.66 -21.94 -9.72
N ILE A 208 14.25 -20.77 -9.45
CA ILE A 208 14.15 -19.58 -10.32
C ILE A 208 14.89 -19.81 -11.64
N GLU A 209 16.08 -20.39 -11.62
CA GLU A 209 16.86 -20.69 -12.83
C GLU A 209 16.16 -21.68 -13.76
N ILE A 210 15.52 -22.71 -13.19
CA ILE A 210 14.71 -23.70 -13.94
C ILE A 210 13.51 -23.03 -14.64
N VAL A 211 12.85 -22.08 -13.96
CA VAL A 211 11.71 -21.35 -14.54
C VAL A 211 12.14 -20.34 -15.61
N SER A 212 13.30 -19.69 -15.46
CA SER A 212 13.85 -18.79 -16.48
C SER A 212 14.41 -19.53 -17.70
N GLY A 213 15.02 -20.70 -17.53
CA GLY A 213 15.51 -21.53 -18.62
C GLY A 213 14.40 -22.20 -19.45
N GLY A 214 13.20 -22.36 -18.88
CA GLY A 214 12.02 -22.87 -19.59
C GLY A 214 11.31 -21.84 -20.49
N ALA A 215 11.61 -20.53 -20.34
CA ALA A 215 10.93 -19.46 -21.05
C ALA A 215 11.50 -19.15 -22.45
N GLU A 216 12.69 -19.65 -22.79
CA GLU A 216 13.31 -19.42 -24.11
C GLU A 216 12.88 -20.43 -25.19
N ASN A 217 12.17 -21.51 -24.84
CA ASN A 217 11.87 -22.61 -25.78
C ASN A 217 10.39 -22.82 -26.14
N ASN A 218 9.56 -21.77 -26.17
CA ASN A 218 8.20 -21.90 -26.72
C ASN A 218 7.69 -20.61 -27.37
N LEU A 219 8.15 -20.33 -28.59
CA LEU A 219 7.40 -19.52 -29.57
C LEU A 219 6.65 -20.49 -30.50
N PRO A 220 5.32 -20.58 -30.45
CA PRO A 220 4.58 -21.36 -31.43
C PRO A 220 4.62 -20.64 -32.78
N ASN A 221 5.22 -21.32 -33.76
CA ASN A 221 5.29 -20.95 -35.16
C ASN A 221 3.86 -20.86 -35.73
N GLN A 222 3.26 -19.66 -35.78
CA GLN A 222 1.94 -19.46 -36.37
C GLN A 222 2.06 -19.39 -37.90
N THR A 223 1.94 -20.55 -38.54
CA THR A 223 1.70 -20.66 -39.97
C THR A 223 0.31 -20.11 -40.30
N ILE A 224 0.27 -18.95 -40.95
CA ILE A 224 -0.95 -18.32 -41.48
C ILE A 224 -1.55 -19.22 -42.56
N LYS A 225 -2.62 -19.96 -42.25
CA LYS A 225 -3.51 -20.55 -43.27
C LYS A 225 -4.67 -19.60 -43.53
N LYS A 226 -4.58 -18.83 -44.63
CA LYS A 226 -5.71 -18.12 -45.24
C LYS A 226 -6.78 -19.12 -45.63
N ARG A 227 -7.99 -19.00 -45.07
CA ARG A 227 -9.18 -19.71 -45.56
C ARG A 227 -10.13 -18.68 -46.15
N ALA A 228 -10.07 -18.52 -47.47
CA ALA A 228 -11.09 -17.83 -48.24
C ALA A 228 -12.40 -18.63 -48.14
N ARG A 229 -13.48 -18.00 -47.68
CA ARG A 229 -14.85 -18.48 -47.94
C ARG A 229 -15.46 -17.59 -49.00
N ARG A 230 -15.67 -18.20 -50.17
CA ARG A 230 -16.50 -17.68 -51.26
C ARG A 230 -17.95 -17.61 -50.82
N LEU A 231 -18.60 -16.53 -51.22
CA LEU A 231 -20.05 -16.37 -51.33
C LEU A 231 -20.59 -17.23 -52.49
N GLN A 232 -21.89 -17.49 -52.39
CA GLN A 232 -22.89 -17.88 -53.41
C GLN A 232 -23.36 -19.34 -53.46
N CYS A 233 -24.68 -19.42 -53.24
CA CYS A 233 -25.70 -20.44 -53.54
C CYS A 233 -25.59 -21.81 -52.87
#